data_AF-C5DXD7-F1
#
_entry.id   AF-C5DXD7-F1
#
_cell.length_a   1.000
_cell.length_b   1.000
_cell.length_c   1.000
_cell.angle_alpha   90.00
_cell.angle_beta   90.00
_cell.angle_gamma   90.00
#
_symmetry.space_group_name_H-M   'P 1'
#
loop_
_entity.id
_entity.type
_entity.pdbx_description
1 polymer ?
#
loop_
_entity_poly.entity_id
_entity_poly.type
_entity_poly.pdbx_seq_one_letter_code
_entity_poly.pdbx_strand_id
1 'polypeptide(L)'
;MNVLQRLSDILAKDGVKTSVLLREDVLPSMFESAKSTVKVNKRNNVVKEIPSKDVTIKENIHLVGRGSNLSKKVSREYLSPLQGHSIARHNILNNYDDAKASRMHSWIETVEKSPNSQEVLFTKFRQFTGDMLAALIACSPPRVKINSQNLTRNYLKYSTGEVPRIPNFQENPGLFEDYIGLLTHTRFLHKNSSSTNGIVPKILRNLMHPANIKTLHLRTTKCYNDMMYYFSEKFDFATCRELFVQMKVENVPPNTVTYNLLLRSVLKNSHIRKNKFPDEEVLFYLKSMKNRGIEADSVTWTTCYNFLKEDVSRLLFVEQLQGRGVPLTRDFIYTVLRNGDYNSTECLKFLTNNKIPLDCKSFKLCVSRLLQEDRVDVAWVFLEYTLKNSGRAFKLGADILNEFLRVFSAKGRLDLCLMTFNTCVQDRGLKPDVHTFDMLFKSLVRNGYHKNFCVMLTFLQNLKKKYGFEKRTNYWFIKAQSMAKFNIEPQWRHVTPEQLQRAQRWVALLRWGVDTNTFSTKVWSTHGTQFRNALRFIGCIPLSYRNSIQQDTAHLTRRKSEYRRRIRHIALQNALLKRVPYAKDWYGTLRKELKERGVVA
;
A
#
# COMPACT_ATOMS: atom_id res chain seq x y z
N MET A 1 22.70 -11.64 25.19
CA MET A 1 21.29 -11.78 25.63
C MET A 1 20.38 -11.68 24.42
N ASN A 2 19.50 -12.65 24.20
CA ASN A 2 18.62 -12.71 23.02
C ASN A 2 17.22 -12.19 23.38
N VAL A 3 16.70 -11.23 22.60
CA VAL A 3 15.36 -10.65 22.79
C VAL A 3 14.27 -11.74 22.74
N LEU A 4 14.42 -12.77 21.89
CA LEU A 4 13.46 -13.89 21.81
C LEU A 4 13.46 -14.76 23.06
N GLN A 5 14.62 -14.97 23.67
CA GLN A 5 14.72 -15.75 24.90
C GLN A 5 13.97 -15.02 26.02
N ARG A 6 14.26 -13.73 26.20
CA ARG A 6 13.57 -12.92 27.21
C ARG A 6 12.06 -12.86 26.95
N LEU A 7 11.64 -12.72 25.70
CA LEU A 7 10.23 -12.73 25.34
C LEU A 7 9.56 -14.07 25.66
N SER A 8 10.26 -15.20 25.47
CA SER A 8 9.75 -16.54 25.82
C SER A 8 9.55 -16.68 27.32
N ASP A 9 10.48 -16.16 28.14
CA ASP A 9 10.35 -16.17 29.61
C ASP A 9 9.12 -15.38 30.09
N ILE A 10 8.82 -14.26 29.44
CA ILE A 10 7.64 -13.44 29.76
C ILE A 10 6.36 -14.18 29.32
N LEU A 11 6.35 -14.76 28.12
CA LEU A 11 5.21 -15.51 27.60
C LEU A 11 4.86 -16.73 28.45
N ALA A 12 5.87 -17.41 29.00
CA ALA A 12 5.67 -18.53 29.92
C ALA A 12 4.93 -18.13 31.20
N LYS A 13 5.07 -16.87 31.65
CA LYS A 13 4.43 -16.34 32.86
C LYS A 13 3.06 -15.74 32.58
N ASP A 14 2.96 -14.86 31.58
CA ASP A 14 1.80 -13.98 31.38
C ASP A 14 0.87 -14.42 30.24
N GLY A 15 1.32 -15.35 29.39
CA GLY A 15 0.60 -15.79 28.20
C GLY A 15 0.43 -14.71 27.12
N VAL A 16 -0.17 -15.09 25.99
CA VAL A 16 -0.54 -14.13 24.93
C VAL A 16 -1.95 -13.62 25.18
N LYS A 17 -2.10 -12.30 25.37
CA LYS A 17 -3.42 -11.69 25.50
C LYS A 17 -4.02 -11.36 24.13
N THR A 18 -5.31 -11.64 23.97
CA THR A 18 -6.06 -11.34 22.75
C THR A 18 -7.11 -10.27 23.02
N SER A 19 -7.25 -9.32 22.10
CA SER A 19 -8.37 -8.38 22.12
C SER A 19 -9.59 -9.02 21.46
N VAL A 20 -10.71 -9.08 22.17
CA VAL A 20 -12.02 -9.29 21.55
C VAL A 20 -12.46 -7.96 20.97
N LEU A 21 -12.75 -7.93 19.66
CA LEU A 21 -13.23 -6.73 18.97
C LEU A 21 -14.66 -6.99 18.51
N LEU A 22 -15.59 -6.15 18.96
CA LEU A 22 -16.93 -6.09 18.38
C LEU A 22 -16.82 -5.55 16.95
N ARG A 23 -17.59 -6.14 16.02
CA ARG A 23 -17.52 -5.83 14.60
C ARG A 23 -18.85 -5.29 14.12
N GLU A 24 -18.77 -4.21 13.36
CA GLU A 24 -19.88 -3.62 12.64
C GLU A 24 -19.46 -3.46 11.18
N ASP A 25 -20.19 -4.05 10.24
CA ASP A 25 -19.84 -3.98 8.82
C ASP A 25 -20.42 -2.70 8.21
N VAL A 26 -19.56 -1.83 7.67
CA VAL A 26 -19.97 -0.61 6.94
C VAL A 26 -19.64 -0.79 5.46
N LEU A 27 -20.68 -0.98 4.64
CA LEU A 27 -20.57 -1.30 3.22
C LEU A 27 -21.02 -0.14 2.33
N PRO A 28 -20.44 0.03 1.11
CA PRO A 28 -20.91 1.04 0.16
C PRO A 28 -22.40 0.94 -0.17
N SER A 29 -23.00 -0.24 -0.06
CA SER A 29 -24.43 -0.49 -0.32
C SER A 29 -25.36 0.15 0.71
N MET A 30 -24.85 0.54 1.88
CA MET A 30 -25.61 1.28 2.89
C MET A 30 -25.88 2.74 2.47
N PHE A 31 -25.20 3.22 1.44
CA PHE A 31 -25.35 4.57 0.91
C PHE A 31 -25.93 4.52 -0.50
N GLU A 32 -26.65 5.57 -0.88
CA GLU A 32 -27.17 5.67 -2.24
C GLU A 32 -26.04 5.63 -3.28
N SER A 33 -26.19 4.72 -4.25
CA SER A 33 -25.27 4.64 -5.37
C SER A 33 -25.35 5.90 -6.23
N ALA A 34 -24.19 6.41 -6.66
CA ALA A 34 -24.14 7.46 -7.66
C ALA A 34 -24.71 6.95 -8.99
N LYS A 35 -25.98 7.25 -9.29
CA LYS A 35 -26.53 7.06 -10.63
C LYS A 35 -25.90 8.09 -11.57
N SER A 36 -25.44 7.63 -12.73
CA SER A 36 -24.99 8.50 -13.82
C SER A 36 -26.14 9.44 -14.22
N THR A 37 -26.04 10.73 -13.90
CA THR A 37 -27.01 11.76 -14.31
C THR A 37 -26.85 12.18 -15.77
N VAL A 38 -25.90 11.60 -16.52
CA VAL A 38 -25.78 11.86 -17.95
C VAL A 38 -26.52 10.76 -18.71
N LYS A 39 -27.76 11.07 -19.13
CA LYS A 39 -28.27 10.54 -20.40
C LYS A 39 -27.21 10.90 -21.44
N VAL A 40 -26.66 9.90 -22.12
CA VAL A 40 -25.83 10.13 -23.32
C VAL A 40 -26.76 10.72 -24.37
N ASN A 41 -26.97 12.03 -24.31
CA ASN A 41 -27.43 12.77 -25.46
C ASN A 41 -26.29 12.67 -26.46
N LYS A 42 -26.49 11.86 -27.50
CA LYS A 42 -25.85 12.07 -28.80
C LYS A 42 -26.24 13.48 -29.24
N ARG A 43 -25.53 14.50 -28.77
CA ARG A 43 -25.67 15.87 -29.25
C ARG A 43 -24.59 16.08 -30.29
N ASN A 44 -25.10 16.19 -31.52
CA ASN A 44 -24.53 16.75 -32.73
C ASN A 44 -23.19 17.46 -32.57
N ASN A 45 -22.27 17.05 -33.44
CA ASN A 45 -21.06 17.76 -33.79
C ASN A 45 -21.38 19.23 -34.11
N VAL A 46 -21.26 20.10 -33.12
CA VAL A 46 -20.91 21.50 -33.36
C VAL A 46 -19.44 21.59 -33.00
N VAL A 47 -18.61 21.61 -34.05
CA VAL A 47 -17.17 21.83 -33.95
C VAL A 47 -16.97 23.26 -33.46
N LYS A 48 -16.93 23.45 -32.14
CA LYS A 48 -16.14 24.55 -31.58
C LYS A 48 -14.69 24.10 -31.66
N GLU A 49 -13.87 24.81 -32.42
CA GLU A 49 -12.42 24.61 -32.44
C GLU A 49 -11.89 24.68 -31.01
N ILE A 50 -11.61 23.52 -30.43
CA ILE A 50 -10.92 23.42 -29.15
C ILE A 50 -9.46 23.70 -29.48
N PRO A 51 -8.81 24.73 -28.90
CA PRO A 51 -7.39 24.95 -29.11
C PRO A 51 -6.62 23.67 -28.82
N SER A 52 -5.55 23.42 -29.59
CA SER A 52 -4.78 22.19 -29.42
C SER A 52 -4.39 22.02 -27.95
N LYS A 53 -4.51 20.80 -27.41
CA LYS A 53 -4.24 20.50 -25.99
C LYS A 53 -2.90 21.06 -25.51
N ASP A 54 -1.94 21.19 -26.42
CA ASP A 54 -0.61 21.74 -26.19
C ASP A 54 -0.64 23.25 -25.91
N VAL A 55 -1.49 24.02 -26.59
CA VAL A 55 -1.63 25.48 -26.41
C VAL A 55 -2.19 25.77 -25.01
N THR A 56 -3.29 25.10 -24.62
CA THR A 56 -3.90 25.30 -23.29
C THR A 56 -2.92 24.95 -22.16
N ILE A 57 -2.08 23.92 -22.33
CA ILE A 57 -1.08 23.57 -21.32
C ILE A 57 0.05 24.61 -21.27
N LYS A 58 0.56 25.04 -22.43
CA LYS A 58 1.63 26.05 -22.51
C LYS A 58 1.23 27.33 -21.79
N GLU A 59 0.01 27.82 -22.03
CA GLU A 59 -0.52 29.02 -21.37
C GLU A 59 -0.63 28.86 -19.85
N ASN A 60 -1.08 27.69 -19.39
CA ASN A 60 -1.39 27.46 -17.97
C ASN A 60 -0.27 26.72 -17.22
N ILE A 61 0.91 26.52 -17.81
CA ILE A 61 1.99 25.73 -17.20
C ILE A 61 2.52 26.38 -15.92
N HIS A 62 2.46 27.70 -15.81
CA HIS A 62 2.83 28.44 -14.60
C HIS A 62 1.90 28.13 -13.41
N LEU A 63 0.67 27.68 -13.67
CA LEU A 63 -0.32 27.33 -12.63
C LEU A 63 -0.19 25.90 -12.12
N VAL A 64 0.18 24.95 -12.98
CA VAL A 64 0.12 23.51 -12.68
C VAL A 64 1.46 22.77 -12.86
N GLY A 65 2.42 23.40 -13.53
CA GLY A 65 3.73 22.83 -13.88
C GLY A 65 4.71 22.80 -12.71
N ARG A 66 5.92 22.32 -12.98
CA ARG A 66 7.01 22.29 -11.99
C ARG A 66 7.33 23.73 -11.56
N GLY A 67 7.41 23.98 -10.26
CA GLY A 67 7.64 25.32 -9.70
C GLY A 67 6.38 26.14 -9.41
N SER A 68 5.21 25.76 -9.94
CA SER A 68 3.93 26.44 -9.68
C SER A 68 3.51 26.49 -8.21
N ASN A 69 4.04 25.55 -7.40
CA ASN A 69 3.68 25.33 -6.01
C ASN A 69 2.18 25.12 -5.78
N LEU A 70 1.43 24.64 -6.79
CA LEU A 70 -0.03 24.47 -6.71
C LEU A 70 -0.49 23.76 -5.44
N SER A 71 0.08 22.59 -5.13
CA SER A 71 -0.29 21.84 -3.93
C SER A 71 -0.02 22.62 -2.64
N LYS A 72 1.06 23.41 -2.58
CA LYS A 72 1.35 24.26 -1.42
C LYS A 72 0.37 25.43 -1.32
N LYS A 73 0.00 26.05 -2.45
CA LYS A 73 -1.01 27.12 -2.52
C LYS A 73 -2.38 26.62 -2.04
N VAL A 74 -2.82 25.46 -2.53
CA VAL A 74 -4.08 24.81 -2.11
C VAL A 74 -4.06 24.46 -0.62
N SER A 75 -2.94 23.94 -0.09
CA SER A 75 -2.81 23.70 1.35
C SER A 75 -2.88 25.01 2.15
N ARG A 76 -2.20 26.08 1.70
CA ARG A 76 -2.24 27.38 2.37
C ARG A 76 -3.64 27.98 2.40
N GLU A 77 -4.40 27.85 1.30
CA GLU A 77 -5.80 28.29 1.23
C GLU A 77 -6.69 27.51 2.20
N TYR A 78 -6.58 26.17 2.21
CA TYR A 78 -7.30 25.31 3.16
C TYR A 78 -7.03 25.70 4.62
N LEU A 79 -5.79 26.09 4.92
CA LEU A 79 -5.35 26.47 6.26
C LEU A 79 -5.62 27.94 6.61
N SER A 80 -6.07 28.79 5.67
CA SER A 80 -6.27 30.21 5.94
C SER A 80 -7.13 30.52 7.17
N PRO A 81 -8.16 29.73 7.53
CA PRO A 81 -8.93 29.98 8.75
C PRO A 81 -8.16 29.67 10.05
N LEU A 82 -6.98 29.04 9.96
CA LEU A 82 -6.14 28.61 11.08
C LEU A 82 -4.86 29.48 11.22
N GLN A 83 -4.84 30.70 10.68
CA GLN A 83 -3.67 31.59 10.70
C GLN A 83 -3.14 31.93 12.10
N GLY A 84 -4.00 31.91 13.12
CA GLY A 84 -3.60 32.12 14.52
C GLY A 84 -2.74 30.99 15.12
N HIS A 85 -2.51 29.89 14.39
CA HIS A 85 -1.74 28.75 14.86
C HIS A 85 -0.48 28.53 14.01
N SER A 86 0.63 28.21 14.68
CA SER A 86 1.91 27.94 14.04
C SER A 86 1.88 26.67 13.18
N ILE A 87 1.54 26.82 11.90
CA ILE A 87 1.55 25.74 10.90
C ILE A 87 2.53 26.12 9.79
N ALA A 88 3.55 25.29 9.57
CA ALA A 88 4.61 25.57 8.61
C ALA A 88 4.12 25.81 7.17
N ARG A 89 3.00 25.18 6.76
CA ARG A 89 2.42 25.32 5.41
C ARG A 89 1.61 26.60 5.19
N HIS A 90 1.48 27.49 6.19
CA HIS A 90 1.03 28.88 5.96
C HIS A 90 2.00 29.62 5.04
N ASN A 91 3.30 29.33 5.18
CA ASN A 91 4.36 29.92 4.36
C ASN A 91 4.82 28.93 3.27
N ILE A 92 4.87 29.40 2.03
CA ILE A 92 5.34 28.59 0.90
C ILE A 92 6.87 28.70 0.83
N LEU A 93 7.55 27.82 1.56
CA LEU A 93 9.02 27.75 1.56
C LEU A 93 9.53 26.63 0.65
N ASN A 94 10.62 26.90 -0.07
CA ASN A 94 11.33 25.96 -0.95
C ASN A 94 12.72 25.61 -0.40
N ASN A 95 12.81 25.36 0.91
CA ASN A 95 14.05 25.21 1.67
C ASN A 95 14.37 23.75 2.06
N TYR A 96 13.91 22.78 1.27
CA TYR A 96 14.23 21.37 1.54
C TYR A 96 15.69 21.07 1.16
N ASP A 97 16.51 20.76 2.16
CA ASP A 97 17.91 20.37 1.98
C ASP A 97 18.03 18.90 1.52
N ASP A 98 18.01 18.69 0.20
CA ASP A 98 18.15 17.37 -0.39
C ASP A 98 19.57 16.79 -0.22
N ALA A 99 20.60 17.63 -0.13
CA ALA A 99 21.98 17.18 0.05
C ALA A 99 22.19 16.60 1.46
N LYS A 100 21.66 17.24 2.50
CA LYS A 100 21.64 16.69 3.86
C LYS A 100 20.83 15.40 3.94
N ALA A 101 19.64 15.37 3.31
CA ALA A 101 18.84 14.16 3.26
C ALA A 101 19.57 12.99 2.54
N SER A 102 20.35 13.32 1.51
CA SER A 102 21.21 12.37 0.79
C SER A 102 22.28 11.78 1.68
N ARG A 103 23.07 12.63 2.34
CA ARG A 103 24.15 12.20 3.22
C ARG A 103 23.64 11.34 4.37
N MET A 104 22.53 11.72 4.99
CA MET A 104 21.92 10.95 6.09
C MET A 104 21.50 9.55 5.65
N HIS A 105 20.86 9.42 4.49
CA HIS A 105 20.45 8.12 3.98
C HIS A 105 21.64 7.22 3.64
N SER A 106 22.65 7.75 2.94
CA SER A 106 23.87 7.02 2.61
C SER A 106 24.64 6.59 3.87
N TRP A 107 24.66 7.44 4.90
CA TRP A 107 25.27 7.10 6.18
C TRP A 107 24.57 5.91 6.85
N ILE A 108 23.24 5.91 6.93
CA ILE A 108 22.45 4.79 7.49
C ILE A 108 22.74 3.49 6.73
N GLU A 109 22.69 3.51 5.39
CA GLU A 109 22.97 2.32 4.58
C GLU A 109 24.39 1.78 4.78
N THR A 110 25.36 2.65 5.05
CA THR A 110 26.75 2.26 5.31
C THR A 110 26.89 1.63 6.68
N VAL A 111 26.25 2.22 7.70
CA VAL A 111 26.26 1.69 9.07
C VAL A 111 25.57 0.33 9.15
N GLU A 112 24.41 0.16 8.52
CA GLU A 112 23.65 -1.09 8.55
C GLU A 112 24.42 -2.28 7.91
N LYS A 113 25.34 -2.01 6.98
CA LYS A 113 26.19 -3.04 6.35
C LYS A 113 27.49 -3.31 7.09
N SER A 114 27.83 -2.49 8.07
CA SER A 114 29.08 -2.62 8.81
C SER A 114 29.02 -3.78 9.83
N PRO A 115 30.14 -4.47 10.11
CA PRO A 115 30.17 -5.55 11.10
C PRO A 115 29.84 -5.04 12.52
N ASN A 116 30.17 -3.78 12.84
CA ASN A 116 29.92 -3.16 14.14
C ASN A 116 28.61 -2.34 14.15
N SER A 117 27.65 -2.67 13.27
CA SER A 117 26.41 -1.91 13.08
C SER A 117 25.65 -1.68 14.40
N GLN A 118 25.51 -2.72 15.22
CA GLN A 118 24.79 -2.65 16.50
C GLN A 118 25.40 -1.62 17.45
N GLU A 119 26.73 -1.62 17.60
CA GLU A 119 27.44 -0.70 18.51
C GLU A 119 27.35 0.75 18.05
N VAL A 120 27.56 1.00 16.74
CA VAL A 120 27.47 2.35 16.16
C VAL A 120 26.04 2.91 16.29
N LEU A 121 25.03 2.08 16.02
CA LEU A 121 23.63 2.47 16.17
C LEU A 121 23.27 2.72 17.63
N PHE A 122 23.75 1.88 18.56
CA PHE A 122 23.51 2.08 19.98
C PHE A 122 24.10 3.41 20.44
N THR A 123 25.38 3.67 20.16
CA THR A 123 26.04 4.93 20.52
C THR A 123 25.31 6.14 19.94
N LYS A 124 24.79 6.05 18.71
CA LYS A 124 24.05 7.15 18.08
C LYS A 124 22.68 7.41 18.70
N PHE A 125 21.93 6.35 19.04
CA PHE A 125 20.52 6.46 19.42
C PHE A 125 20.25 6.22 20.91
N ARG A 126 21.28 5.94 21.73
CA ARG A 126 21.15 5.67 23.18
C ARG A 126 20.36 6.75 23.92
N GLN A 127 20.67 8.03 23.68
CA GLN A 127 19.96 9.14 24.33
C GLN A 127 18.48 9.16 23.94
N PHE A 128 18.19 9.03 22.65
CA PHE A 128 16.81 8.94 22.18
C PHE A 128 16.06 7.75 22.79
N THR A 129 16.67 6.56 22.85
CA THR A 129 16.08 5.38 23.49
C THR A 129 15.71 5.67 24.96
N GLY A 130 16.65 6.27 25.72
CA GLY A 130 16.42 6.64 27.12
C GLY A 130 15.27 7.65 27.28
N ASP A 131 15.30 8.73 26.52
CA ASP A 131 14.29 9.79 26.56
C ASP A 131 12.90 9.27 26.13
N MET A 132 12.86 8.42 25.10
CA MET A 132 11.63 7.80 24.61
C MET A 132 11.03 6.88 25.66
N LEU A 133 11.85 6.01 26.28
CA LEU A 133 11.39 5.12 27.35
C LEU A 133 10.87 5.93 28.54
N ALA A 134 11.59 6.96 28.98
CA ALA A 134 11.16 7.81 30.09
C ALA A 134 9.83 8.51 29.78
N ALA A 135 9.67 9.07 28.56
CA ALA A 135 8.43 9.72 28.15
C ALA A 135 7.25 8.73 28.05
N LEU A 136 7.50 7.54 27.48
CA LEU A 136 6.50 6.48 27.33
C LEU A 136 6.05 5.94 28.69
N ILE A 137 6.98 5.72 29.61
CA ILE A 137 6.74 5.35 31.00
C ILE A 137 5.89 6.43 31.70
N ALA A 138 6.22 7.70 31.49
CA ALA A 138 5.54 8.81 32.16
C ALA A 138 4.10 9.04 31.67
N CYS A 139 3.75 8.61 30.46
CA CYS A 139 2.38 8.65 29.95
C CYS A 139 1.65 7.29 30.02
N SER A 140 2.28 6.25 30.58
CA SER A 140 1.65 4.94 30.74
C SER A 140 0.97 4.80 32.11
N PRO A 141 -0.23 4.20 32.18
CA PRO A 141 -0.86 3.88 33.45
C PRO A 141 -0.09 2.76 34.20
N PRO A 142 -0.34 2.55 35.50
CA PRO A 142 0.30 1.51 36.29
C PRO A 142 0.12 0.09 35.72
N ARG A 143 -1.04 -0.18 35.10
CA ARG A 143 -1.29 -1.39 34.30
C ARG A 143 -1.81 -0.99 32.93
N VAL A 144 -1.00 -1.22 31.90
CA VAL A 144 -1.35 -0.85 30.53
C VAL A 144 -2.49 -1.73 30.02
N LYS A 145 -3.55 -1.07 29.56
CA LYS A 145 -4.74 -1.74 29.02
C LYS A 145 -4.54 -2.14 27.57
N ILE A 146 -5.19 -3.23 27.16
CA ILE A 146 -5.45 -3.49 25.75
C ILE A 146 -6.63 -2.61 25.37
N ASN A 147 -6.47 -1.78 24.34
CA ASN A 147 -7.53 -0.91 23.87
C ASN A 147 -8.58 -1.73 23.11
N SER A 148 -9.48 -2.39 23.86
CA SER A 148 -10.58 -3.22 23.34
C SER A 148 -11.89 -2.45 23.20
N GLN A 149 -11.92 -1.17 23.58
CA GLN A 149 -13.16 -0.40 23.76
C GLN A 149 -13.77 0.19 22.48
N ASN A 150 -13.16 -0.01 21.30
CA ASN A 150 -13.70 0.53 20.05
C ASN A 150 -14.31 -0.60 19.19
N LEU A 151 -15.60 -0.52 18.90
CA LEU A 151 -16.23 -1.25 17.80
C LEU A 151 -15.39 -1.04 16.54
N THR A 152 -14.84 -2.13 16.01
CA THR A 152 -14.14 -2.08 14.73
C THR A 152 -15.15 -2.09 13.61
N ARG A 153 -15.34 -0.92 12.99
CA ARG A 153 -16.03 -0.81 11.71
C ARG A 153 -15.21 -1.53 10.65
N ASN A 154 -15.82 -2.51 10.01
CA ASN A 154 -15.19 -3.31 8.97
C ASN A 154 -15.63 -2.79 7.61
N TYR A 155 -14.64 -2.43 6.79
CA TYR A 155 -14.85 -1.80 5.49
C TYR A 155 -14.35 -2.71 4.38
N LEU A 156 -14.96 -2.60 3.20
CA LEU A 156 -14.41 -3.25 2.00
C LEU A 156 -13.02 -2.70 1.70
N LYS A 157 -12.04 -3.60 1.53
CA LYS A 157 -10.65 -3.21 1.16
C LYS A 157 -10.61 -2.36 -0.12
N TYR A 158 -11.49 -2.64 -1.08
CA TYR A 158 -11.63 -1.87 -2.31
C TYR A 158 -13.03 -2.01 -2.90
N SER A 159 -13.43 -1.02 -3.71
CA SER A 159 -14.63 -1.04 -4.52
C SER A 159 -14.30 -0.71 -5.98
N THR A 160 -14.89 -1.44 -6.92
CA THR A 160 -14.81 -1.19 -8.37
C THR A 160 -15.87 -0.19 -8.85
N GLY A 161 -16.89 0.05 -8.03
CA GLY A 161 -17.95 1.02 -8.28
C GLY A 161 -17.50 2.47 -8.09
N GLU A 162 -18.39 3.40 -8.45
CA GLU A 162 -18.21 4.83 -8.20
C GLU A 162 -18.31 5.14 -6.70
N VAL A 163 -17.82 6.31 -6.28
CA VAL A 163 -17.98 6.82 -4.92
C VAL A 163 -19.48 7.04 -4.62
N PRO A 164 -20.02 6.57 -3.47
CA PRO A 164 -21.43 6.79 -3.12
C PRO A 164 -21.76 8.26 -2.98
N ARG A 165 -23.05 8.59 -3.14
CA ARG A 165 -23.54 9.97 -3.00
C ARG A 165 -23.25 10.53 -1.62
N ILE A 166 -22.96 11.83 -1.55
CA ILE A 166 -22.82 12.54 -0.28
C ILE A 166 -24.22 12.62 0.36
N PRO A 167 -24.44 12.02 1.54
CA PRO A 167 -25.73 12.06 2.22
C PRO A 167 -26.12 13.47 2.63
N ASN A 168 -27.43 13.71 2.79
CA ASN A 168 -27.89 14.93 3.46
C ASN A 168 -27.66 14.79 4.98
N PHE A 169 -26.54 15.32 5.46
CA PHE A 169 -26.19 15.26 6.88
C PHE A 169 -27.10 16.10 7.78
N GLN A 170 -27.90 17.01 7.23
CA GLN A 170 -28.89 17.76 8.02
C GLN A 170 -30.07 16.88 8.40
N GLU A 171 -30.47 15.95 7.53
CA GLU A 171 -31.54 14.99 7.80
C GLU A 171 -31.05 13.83 8.67
N ASN A 172 -29.84 13.33 8.40
CA ASN A 172 -29.26 12.18 9.11
C ASN A 172 -27.82 12.46 9.56
N PRO A 173 -27.63 13.16 10.70
CA PRO A 173 -26.31 13.52 11.24
C PRO A 173 -25.38 12.31 11.48
N GLY A 174 -25.94 11.19 11.93
CA GLY A 174 -25.17 9.97 12.26
C GLY A 174 -24.42 9.36 11.07
N LEU A 175 -24.90 9.59 9.83
CA LEU A 175 -24.25 9.10 8.62
C LEU A 175 -22.92 9.79 8.32
N PHE A 176 -22.64 10.96 8.91
CA PHE A 176 -21.41 11.71 8.64
C PHE A 176 -20.17 10.89 9.02
N GLU A 177 -20.16 10.31 10.22
CA GLU A 177 -19.01 9.54 10.71
C GLU A 177 -18.79 8.26 9.89
N ASP A 178 -19.86 7.56 9.51
CA ASP A 178 -19.78 6.35 8.68
C ASP A 178 -19.38 6.66 7.24
N TYR A 179 -19.84 7.77 6.68
CA TYR A 179 -19.46 8.20 5.35
C TYR A 179 -17.98 8.60 5.28
N ILE A 180 -17.47 9.35 6.28
CA ILE A 180 -16.03 9.63 6.41
C ILE A 180 -15.26 8.32 6.51
N GLY A 181 -15.64 7.43 7.42
CA GLY A 181 -15.01 6.12 7.60
C GLY A 181 -14.99 5.28 6.32
N LEU A 182 -16.08 5.26 5.56
CA LEU A 182 -16.17 4.56 4.28
C LEU A 182 -15.15 5.12 3.28
N LEU A 183 -15.10 6.44 3.12
CA LEU A 183 -14.19 7.12 2.19
C LEU A 183 -12.71 6.95 2.57
N THR A 184 -12.40 6.88 3.87
CA THR A 184 -11.04 6.74 4.39
C THR A 184 -10.52 5.30 4.34
N HIS A 185 -11.40 4.31 4.56
CA HIS A 185 -10.98 2.91 4.68
C HIS A 185 -11.24 2.07 3.41
N THR A 186 -12.12 2.51 2.50
CA THR A 186 -12.38 1.84 1.23
C THR A 186 -11.61 2.45 0.06
N ARG A 187 -10.86 1.63 -0.67
CA ARG A 187 -10.18 2.08 -1.90
C ARG A 187 -11.11 2.04 -3.12
N PHE A 188 -11.62 3.19 -3.53
CA PHE A 188 -12.41 3.34 -4.76
C PHE A 188 -11.50 3.34 -6.00
N LEU A 189 -11.61 2.27 -6.79
CA LEU A 189 -10.76 2.04 -7.96
C LEU A 189 -11.27 2.77 -9.21
N HIS A 190 -12.58 3.03 -9.30
CA HIS A 190 -13.19 3.75 -10.41
C HIS A 190 -12.55 5.13 -10.59
N LYS A 191 -12.17 5.49 -11.83
CA LYS A 191 -11.53 6.77 -12.20
C LYS A 191 -10.36 7.22 -11.28
N ASN A 192 -9.71 6.31 -10.57
CA ASN A 192 -8.69 6.64 -9.56
C ASN A 192 -9.19 7.55 -8.43
N SER A 193 -10.45 7.42 -8.01
CA SER A 193 -11.10 8.25 -6.98
C SER A 193 -10.30 8.38 -5.68
N SER A 194 -9.71 7.28 -5.18
CA SER A 194 -8.89 7.30 -3.96
C SER A 194 -7.39 7.51 -4.23
N SER A 195 -6.98 7.96 -5.41
CA SER A 195 -5.57 8.38 -5.64
C SER A 195 -5.27 9.70 -4.92
N THR A 196 -4.00 10.07 -4.75
CA THR A 196 -3.58 11.29 -4.04
C THR A 196 -4.23 12.58 -4.58
N ASN A 197 -4.49 12.63 -5.90
CA ASN A 197 -5.19 13.74 -6.56
C ASN A 197 -6.61 13.38 -7.02
N GLY A 198 -7.15 12.26 -6.51
CA GLY A 198 -8.49 11.79 -6.84
C GLY A 198 -9.56 12.64 -6.16
N ILE A 199 -10.83 12.26 -6.38
CA ILE A 199 -11.97 12.99 -5.81
C ILE A 199 -12.14 12.75 -4.31
N VAL A 200 -11.77 11.58 -3.79
CA VAL A 200 -11.96 11.23 -2.37
C VAL A 200 -11.17 12.17 -1.44
N PRO A 201 -9.86 12.42 -1.63
CA PRO A 201 -9.16 13.42 -0.81
C PRO A 201 -9.75 14.83 -0.91
N LYS A 202 -10.40 15.18 -2.02
CA LYS A 202 -11.02 16.51 -2.21
C LYS A 202 -12.35 16.59 -1.46
N ILE A 203 -13.19 15.56 -1.55
CA ILE A 203 -14.43 15.45 -0.76
C ILE A 203 -14.09 15.53 0.73
N LEU A 204 -13.14 14.71 1.18
CA LEU A 204 -12.71 14.67 2.57
C LEU A 204 -12.21 16.03 3.07
N ARG A 205 -11.37 16.74 2.30
CA ARG A 205 -10.94 18.11 2.63
C ARG A 205 -12.10 19.10 2.64
N ASN A 206 -13.03 19.01 1.70
CA ASN A 206 -14.19 19.91 1.66
C ASN A 206 -15.14 19.70 2.85
N LEU A 207 -15.40 18.44 3.24
CA LEU A 207 -16.22 18.10 4.39
C LEU A 207 -15.55 18.49 5.72
N MET A 208 -14.23 18.35 5.83
CA MET A 208 -13.47 18.73 7.02
C MET A 208 -12.82 20.11 6.91
N HIS A 209 -13.32 20.99 6.04
CA HIS A 209 -12.75 22.32 5.86
C HIS A 209 -12.98 23.19 7.11
N PRO A 210 -11.98 23.89 7.67
CA PRO A 210 -12.17 24.68 8.90
C PRO A 210 -13.33 25.69 8.79
N ALA A 211 -13.48 26.35 7.64
CA ALA A 211 -14.58 27.28 7.37
C ALA A 211 -15.95 26.65 7.03
N ASN A 212 -16.08 25.32 7.01
CA ASN A 212 -17.34 24.64 6.68
C ASN A 212 -18.24 24.45 7.92
N ILE A 213 -19.04 25.47 8.20
CA ILE A 213 -19.95 25.54 9.36
C ILE A 213 -21.00 24.42 9.34
N LYS A 214 -21.47 24.00 8.16
CA LYS A 214 -22.52 22.97 8.02
C LYS A 214 -22.11 21.62 8.60
N THR A 215 -20.82 21.32 8.57
CA THR A 215 -20.26 20.06 9.05
C THR A 215 -19.57 20.18 10.40
N LEU A 216 -19.32 21.41 10.89
CA LEU A 216 -18.47 21.66 12.06
C LEU A 216 -18.93 20.88 13.31
N HIS A 217 -20.23 20.94 13.60
CA HIS A 217 -20.85 20.26 14.75
C HIS A 217 -20.92 18.72 14.61
N LEU A 218 -20.68 18.18 13.42
CA LEU A 218 -20.72 16.72 13.16
C LEU A 218 -19.35 16.05 13.36
N ARG A 219 -18.29 16.82 13.56
CA ARG A 219 -16.91 16.32 13.57
C ARG A 219 -16.57 15.72 14.92
N THR A 220 -16.36 14.41 14.93
CA THR A 220 -15.95 13.66 16.12
C THR A 220 -14.46 13.35 16.11
N THR A 221 -13.91 12.98 17.27
CA THR A 221 -12.54 12.45 17.38
C THR A 221 -12.30 11.28 16.42
N LYS A 222 -13.33 10.48 16.17
CA LYS A 222 -13.28 9.33 15.24
C LYS A 222 -13.20 9.77 13.78
N CYS A 223 -13.94 10.80 13.36
CA CYS A 223 -13.80 11.43 12.04
C CYS A 223 -12.36 11.89 11.79
N TYR A 224 -11.75 12.57 12.76
CA TYR A 224 -10.37 13.02 12.67
C TYR A 224 -9.37 11.87 12.61
N ASN A 225 -9.56 10.83 13.43
CA ASN A 225 -8.72 9.63 13.40
C ASN A 225 -8.81 8.91 12.04
N ASP A 226 -9.99 8.77 11.47
CA ASP A 226 -10.20 8.18 10.15
C ASP A 226 -9.50 8.99 9.04
N MET A 227 -9.58 10.32 9.12
CA MET A 227 -8.87 11.24 8.22
C MET A 227 -7.35 11.12 8.34
N MET A 228 -6.82 11.12 9.57
CA MET A 228 -5.39 10.94 9.82
C MET A 228 -4.90 9.60 9.31
N TYR A 229 -5.65 8.52 9.54
CA TYR A 229 -5.36 7.21 8.98
C TYR A 229 -5.24 7.30 7.45
N TYR A 230 -6.28 7.83 6.77
CA TYR A 230 -6.30 7.95 5.31
C TYR A 230 -5.10 8.71 4.75
N PHE A 231 -4.83 9.90 5.27
CA PHE A 231 -3.71 10.72 4.78
C PHE A 231 -2.36 10.08 5.12
N SER A 232 -2.23 9.36 6.23
CA SER A 232 -1.02 8.59 6.54
C SER A 232 -0.79 7.45 5.54
N GLU A 233 -1.85 6.77 5.08
CA GLU A 233 -1.77 5.74 4.02
C GLU A 233 -1.47 6.34 2.63
N LYS A 234 -1.65 7.66 2.46
CA LYS A 234 -1.25 8.43 1.26
C LYS A 234 0.11 9.10 1.40
N PHE A 235 0.83 8.89 2.50
CA PHE A 235 2.10 9.55 2.81
C PHE A 235 1.99 11.09 2.90
N ASP A 236 0.81 11.61 3.21
CA ASP A 236 0.54 13.05 3.41
C ASP A 236 0.58 13.39 4.92
N PHE A 237 1.75 13.18 5.53
CA PHE A 237 1.95 13.34 6.98
C PHE A 237 1.79 14.78 7.46
N ALA A 238 2.01 15.75 6.57
CA ALA A 238 1.76 17.15 6.89
C ALA A 238 0.27 17.41 7.16
N THR A 239 -0.63 16.76 6.40
CA THR A 239 -2.07 16.89 6.62
C THR A 239 -2.48 16.21 7.93
N CYS A 240 -1.84 15.11 8.34
CA CYS A 240 -2.06 14.50 9.66
C CYS A 240 -1.76 15.49 10.80
N ARG A 241 -0.65 16.24 10.72
CA ARG A 241 -0.29 17.26 11.73
C ARG A 241 -1.27 18.44 11.75
N GLU A 242 -1.73 18.86 10.57
CA GLU A 242 -2.73 19.94 10.47
C GLU A 242 -4.07 19.55 11.04
N LEU A 243 -4.55 18.35 10.75
CA LEU A 243 -5.76 17.81 11.36
C LEU A 243 -5.63 17.76 12.88
N PHE A 244 -4.45 17.45 13.42
CA PHE A 244 -4.21 17.47 14.87
C PHE A 244 -4.23 18.87 15.46
N VAL A 245 -3.77 19.89 14.72
CA VAL A 245 -3.92 21.30 15.13
C VAL A 245 -5.39 21.69 15.05
N GLN A 246 -6.07 21.39 13.95
CA GLN A 246 -7.49 21.71 13.73
C GLN A 246 -8.39 21.12 14.81
N MET A 247 -8.16 19.88 15.26
CA MET A 247 -8.87 19.29 16.41
C MET A 247 -8.82 20.18 17.65
N LYS A 248 -7.66 20.78 17.93
CA LYS A 248 -7.50 21.67 19.10
C LYS A 248 -8.27 22.97 18.94
N VAL A 249 -8.29 23.52 17.72
CA VAL A 249 -9.02 24.76 17.41
C VAL A 249 -10.53 24.55 17.47
N GLU A 250 -10.99 23.39 17.01
CA GLU A 250 -12.41 23.01 17.00
C GLU A 250 -12.87 22.38 18.32
N ASN A 251 -12.04 22.40 19.37
CA ASN A 251 -12.32 21.81 20.68
C ASN A 251 -12.71 20.32 20.65
N VAL A 252 -12.22 19.58 19.66
CA VAL A 252 -12.41 18.12 19.57
C VAL A 252 -11.24 17.43 20.30
N PRO A 253 -11.48 16.73 21.42
CA PRO A 253 -10.41 16.18 22.23
C PRO A 253 -9.68 15.03 21.51
N PRO A 254 -8.35 15.08 21.39
CA PRO A 254 -7.57 13.94 20.91
C PRO A 254 -7.59 12.81 21.95
N ASN A 255 -7.51 11.56 21.48
CA ASN A 255 -7.46 10.38 22.35
C ASN A 255 -6.23 9.52 22.05
N THR A 256 -6.06 8.40 22.76
CA THR A 256 -4.95 7.46 22.56
C THR A 256 -4.83 7.00 21.10
N VAL A 257 -5.94 6.79 20.40
CA VAL A 257 -5.94 6.43 18.97
C VAL A 257 -5.35 7.55 18.11
N THR A 258 -5.69 8.82 18.40
CA THR A 258 -5.12 9.99 17.71
C THR A 258 -3.60 10.01 17.81
N TYR A 259 -3.04 9.82 19.01
CA TYR A 259 -1.59 9.79 19.20
C TYR A 259 -0.93 8.57 18.57
N ASN A 260 -1.55 7.39 18.64
CA ASN A 260 -1.07 6.20 17.96
C ASN A 260 -1.00 6.39 16.44
N LEU A 261 -1.99 7.06 15.85
CA LEU A 261 -1.98 7.40 14.43
C LEU A 261 -0.87 8.39 14.09
N LEU A 262 -0.63 9.40 14.93
CA LEU A 262 0.45 10.36 14.75
C LEU A 262 1.83 9.70 14.87
N LEU A 263 2.08 8.88 15.89
CA LEU A 263 3.31 8.10 16.03
C LEU A 263 3.51 7.14 14.85
N ARG A 264 2.46 6.45 14.40
CA ARG A 264 2.53 5.62 13.20
C ARG A 264 2.81 6.44 11.94
N SER A 265 2.30 7.67 11.85
CA SER A 265 2.58 8.59 10.76
C SER A 265 4.05 9.00 10.74
N VAL A 266 4.64 9.28 11.92
CA VAL A 266 6.07 9.57 12.10
C VAL A 266 6.91 8.35 11.69
N LEU A 267 6.52 7.15 12.11
CA LEU A 267 7.19 5.91 11.73
C LEU A 267 7.19 5.69 10.21
N LYS A 268 6.06 5.86 9.54
CA LYS A 268 6.02 5.75 8.07
C LYS A 268 6.84 6.84 7.38
N ASN A 269 6.86 8.05 7.95
CA ASN A 269 7.64 9.16 7.43
C ASN A 269 9.16 8.94 7.59
N SER A 270 9.59 8.24 8.64
CA SER A 270 11.02 7.94 8.88
C SER A 270 11.61 6.93 7.88
N HIS A 271 10.77 6.14 7.20
CA HIS A 271 11.17 5.27 6.09
C HIS A 271 11.34 6.01 4.75
N ILE A 272 11.01 7.32 4.70
CA ILE A 272 11.28 8.16 3.55
C ILE A 272 12.59 8.91 3.78
N ARG A 273 13.39 9.09 2.72
CA ARG A 273 14.60 9.91 2.75
C ARG A 273 14.30 11.30 3.33
N LYS A 274 14.92 11.65 4.45
CA LYS A 274 14.73 12.92 5.17
C LYS A 274 16.06 13.47 5.67
N ASN A 275 16.04 14.72 6.10
CA ASN A 275 17.17 15.47 6.63
C ASN A 275 17.24 15.50 8.17
N LYS A 276 16.30 14.83 8.86
CA LYS A 276 16.22 14.72 10.32
C LYS A 276 15.70 13.35 10.73
N PHE A 277 16.14 12.88 11.90
CA PHE A 277 15.59 11.70 12.56
C PHE A 277 14.23 12.02 13.22
N PRO A 278 13.36 11.03 13.44
CA PRO A 278 12.01 11.23 13.99
C PRO A 278 11.99 11.60 15.48
N ASP A 279 13.14 11.63 16.14
CA ASP A 279 13.32 11.67 17.59
C ASP A 279 12.52 12.81 18.26
N GLU A 280 12.67 14.04 17.77
CA GLU A 280 11.96 15.22 18.28
C GLU A 280 10.43 15.07 18.15
N GLU A 281 9.94 14.54 17.01
CA GLU A 281 8.50 14.36 16.77
C GLU A 281 7.92 13.27 17.70
N VAL A 282 8.64 12.16 17.90
CA VAL A 282 8.21 11.09 18.81
C VAL A 282 8.12 11.60 20.25
N LEU A 283 9.18 12.27 20.73
CA LEU A 283 9.21 12.83 22.08
C LEU A 283 8.14 13.89 22.29
N PHE A 284 7.88 14.74 21.30
CA PHE A 284 6.80 15.72 21.34
C PHE A 284 5.44 15.06 21.60
N TYR A 285 5.12 13.99 20.85
CA TYR A 285 3.82 13.31 21.00
C TYR A 285 3.70 12.60 22.34
N LEU A 286 4.72 11.89 22.81
CA LEU A 286 4.69 11.19 24.10
C LEU A 286 4.58 12.18 25.28
N LYS A 287 5.35 13.28 25.25
CA LYS A 287 5.24 14.35 26.26
C LYS A 287 3.87 15.04 26.21
N SER A 288 3.32 15.25 25.01
CA SER A 288 1.97 15.82 24.84
C SER A 288 0.87 14.90 25.35
N MET A 289 1.03 13.56 25.26
CA MET A 289 0.13 12.60 25.90
C MET A 289 0.13 12.76 27.42
N LYS A 290 1.32 12.77 28.03
CA LYS A 290 1.49 13.01 29.48
C LYS A 290 0.83 14.31 29.92
N ASN A 291 1.15 15.42 29.26
CA ASN A 291 0.66 16.75 29.63
C ASN A 291 -0.86 16.90 29.51
N ARG A 292 -1.52 16.04 28.75
CA ARG A 292 -2.98 16.04 28.56
C ARG A 292 -3.68 14.92 29.32
N GLY A 293 -2.96 14.15 30.13
CA GLY A 293 -3.52 13.01 30.85
C GLY A 293 -4.01 11.89 29.94
N ILE A 294 -3.47 11.76 28.72
CA ILE A 294 -3.84 10.71 27.77
C ILE A 294 -2.90 9.52 27.97
N GLU A 295 -3.47 8.39 28.35
CA GLU A 295 -2.74 7.17 28.67
C GLU A 295 -2.24 6.45 27.41
N ALA A 296 -0.98 5.99 27.47
CA ALA A 296 -0.41 5.07 26.50
C ALA A 296 -0.96 3.65 26.69
N ASP A 297 -1.34 3.04 25.56
CA ASP A 297 -1.86 1.67 25.48
C ASP A 297 -0.84 0.69 24.87
N SER A 298 -1.21 -0.59 24.79
CA SER A 298 -0.35 -1.62 24.17
C SER A 298 0.04 -1.30 22.72
N VAL A 299 -0.80 -0.57 21.98
CA VAL A 299 -0.51 -0.11 20.61
C VAL A 299 0.54 1.00 20.61
N THR A 300 0.52 1.88 21.61
CA THR A 300 1.54 2.94 21.81
C THR A 300 2.91 2.30 22.02
N TRP A 301 3.00 1.34 22.94
CA TRP A 301 4.23 0.57 23.21
C TRP A 301 4.72 -0.18 21.97
N THR A 302 3.83 -0.89 21.29
CA THR A 302 4.15 -1.60 20.04
C THR A 302 4.66 -0.65 18.95
N THR A 303 4.07 0.54 18.83
CA THR A 303 4.49 1.55 17.87
C THR A 303 5.89 2.09 18.22
N CYS A 304 6.14 2.37 19.50
CA CYS A 304 7.44 2.89 19.97
C CYS A 304 8.58 1.91 19.75
N TYR A 305 8.34 0.61 19.93
CA TYR A 305 9.34 -0.44 19.67
C TYR A 305 9.90 -0.38 18.22
N ASN A 306 9.10 0.09 17.25
CA ASN A 306 9.54 0.20 15.85
C ASN A 306 10.58 1.29 15.59
N PHE A 307 10.78 2.24 16.51
CA PHE A 307 11.82 3.25 16.37
C PHE A 307 13.20 2.72 16.79
N LEU A 308 13.27 1.57 17.46
CA LEU A 308 14.51 0.98 17.93
C LEU A 308 15.28 0.31 16.80
N LYS A 309 16.56 0.67 16.67
CA LYS A 309 17.43 0.28 15.56
C LYS A 309 18.30 -0.94 15.83
N GLU A 310 18.55 -1.26 17.10
CA GLU A 310 19.51 -2.27 17.52
C GLU A 310 19.00 -3.06 18.72
N ASP A 311 19.59 -4.22 18.98
CA ASP A 311 19.02 -5.25 19.85
C ASP A 311 19.19 -4.98 21.36
N VAL A 312 20.21 -4.24 21.80
CA VAL A 312 20.41 -3.83 23.20
C VAL A 312 19.25 -2.93 23.64
N SER A 313 18.91 -1.91 22.85
CA SER A 313 17.78 -1.02 23.09
C SER A 313 16.46 -1.78 23.06
N ARG A 314 16.32 -2.77 22.17
CA ARG A 314 15.11 -3.62 22.10
C ARG A 314 14.97 -4.52 23.32
N LEU A 315 16.09 -5.06 23.83
CA LEU A 315 16.10 -5.85 25.05
C LEU A 315 15.70 -5.00 26.25
N LEU A 316 16.33 -3.82 26.42
CA LEU A 316 15.97 -2.87 27.47
C LEU A 316 14.49 -2.48 27.39
N PHE A 317 13.97 -2.25 26.19
CA PHE A 317 12.55 -1.93 25.99
C PHE A 317 11.64 -3.07 26.44
N VAL A 318 11.98 -4.33 26.14
CA VAL A 318 11.21 -5.50 26.57
C VAL A 318 11.25 -5.66 28.10
N GLU A 319 12.37 -5.35 28.75
CA GLU A 319 12.46 -5.34 30.22
C GLU A 319 11.55 -4.28 30.85
N GLN A 320 11.58 -3.04 30.33
CA GLN A 320 10.70 -1.97 30.81
C GLN A 320 9.22 -2.27 30.55
N LEU A 321 8.91 -2.90 29.41
CA LEU A 321 7.57 -3.34 29.05
C LEU A 321 7.04 -4.35 30.09
N GLN A 322 7.86 -5.33 30.48
CA GLN A 322 7.52 -6.29 31.52
C GLN A 322 7.35 -5.60 32.89
N GLY A 323 8.27 -4.72 33.27
CA GLY A 323 8.21 -3.99 34.54
C GLY A 323 6.95 -3.12 34.69
N ARG A 324 6.34 -2.71 33.57
CA ARG A 324 5.07 -1.95 33.51
C ARG A 324 3.83 -2.81 33.32
N GLY A 325 3.96 -4.14 33.34
CA GLY A 325 2.85 -5.07 33.18
C GLY A 325 2.11 -4.90 31.85
N VAL A 326 2.82 -4.48 30.80
CA VAL A 326 2.20 -4.29 29.48
C VAL A 326 1.89 -5.65 28.87
N PRO A 327 0.65 -5.88 28.41
CA PRO A 327 0.24 -7.17 27.91
C PRO A 327 0.93 -7.51 26.58
N LEU A 328 1.51 -8.71 26.50
CA LEU A 328 2.04 -9.24 25.25
C LEU A 328 0.90 -9.63 24.30
N THR A 329 0.74 -8.84 23.24
CA THR A 329 -0.24 -9.08 22.18
C THR A 329 0.41 -9.78 20.99
N ARG A 330 -0.40 -10.45 20.15
CA ARG A 330 0.08 -11.03 18.88
C ARG A 330 0.75 -9.99 17.97
N ASP A 331 0.21 -8.78 17.94
CA ASP A 331 0.77 -7.67 17.16
C ASP A 331 2.16 -7.22 17.67
N PHE A 332 2.38 -7.25 18.99
CA PHE A 332 3.70 -6.97 19.56
C PHE A 332 4.70 -8.06 19.20
N ILE A 333 4.32 -9.34 19.33
CA ILE A 333 5.17 -10.48 18.97
C ILE A 333 5.57 -10.42 17.49
N TYR A 334 4.59 -10.18 16.60
CA TYR A 334 4.85 -9.95 15.18
C TYR A 334 5.84 -8.81 14.95
N THR A 335 5.73 -7.73 15.72
CA THR A 335 6.60 -6.55 15.62
C THR A 335 8.04 -6.86 16.04
N VAL A 336 8.23 -7.64 17.12
CA VAL A 336 9.55 -8.14 17.54
C VAL A 336 10.18 -9.00 16.45
N LEU A 337 9.45 -10.00 15.95
CA LEU A 337 9.92 -10.90 14.89
C LEU A 337 10.24 -10.16 13.59
N ARG A 338 9.47 -9.12 13.24
CA ARG A 338 9.67 -8.34 12.02
C ARG A 338 10.94 -7.51 12.07
N ASN A 339 11.20 -6.85 13.20
CA ASN A 339 12.29 -5.87 13.33
C ASN A 339 13.64 -6.51 13.67
N GLY A 340 13.63 -7.69 14.29
CA GLY A 340 14.84 -8.47 14.54
C GLY A 340 15.41 -9.11 13.28
N ASP A 341 16.71 -9.38 13.34
CA ASP A 341 17.43 -10.09 12.28
C ASP A 341 17.33 -11.61 12.47
N TYR A 342 16.09 -12.12 12.51
CA TYR A 342 15.82 -13.53 12.71
C TYR A 342 15.58 -14.26 11.39
N ASN A 343 16.11 -15.46 11.28
CA ASN A 343 15.80 -16.34 10.15
C ASN A 343 14.39 -16.95 10.27
N SER A 344 13.92 -17.55 9.19
CA SER A 344 12.60 -18.18 9.13
C SER A 344 12.43 -19.31 10.18
N THR A 345 13.50 -20.07 10.44
CA THR A 345 13.46 -21.21 11.38
C THR A 345 13.41 -20.76 12.83
N GLU A 346 14.09 -19.68 13.20
CA GLU A 346 14.03 -19.06 14.53
C GLU A 346 12.64 -18.52 14.80
N CYS A 347 12.05 -17.82 13.82
CA CYS A 347 10.69 -17.32 13.91
C CYS A 347 9.68 -18.46 14.12
N LEU A 348 9.78 -19.53 13.33
CA LEU A 348 8.87 -20.68 13.43
C LEU A 348 9.07 -21.43 14.75
N LYS A 349 10.31 -21.74 15.15
CA LYS A 349 10.62 -22.38 16.43
C LYS A 349 10.09 -21.56 17.60
N PHE A 350 10.29 -20.25 17.59
CA PHE A 350 9.79 -19.36 18.63
C PHE A 350 8.26 -19.43 18.75
N LEU A 351 7.54 -19.37 17.63
CA LEU A 351 6.08 -19.45 17.61
C LEU A 351 5.57 -20.82 18.07
N THR A 352 6.21 -21.91 17.65
CA THR A 352 5.85 -23.28 18.04
C THR A 352 6.12 -23.55 19.51
N ASN A 353 7.32 -23.22 20.00
CA ASN A 353 7.72 -23.48 21.39
C ASN A 353 6.85 -22.73 22.39
N ASN A 354 6.45 -21.50 22.05
CA ASN A 354 5.57 -20.67 22.89
C ASN A 354 4.06 -20.90 22.61
N LYS A 355 3.70 -21.91 21.81
CA LYS A 355 2.31 -22.26 21.45
C LYS A 355 1.48 -21.08 20.93
N ILE A 356 2.09 -20.19 20.16
CA ILE A 356 1.46 -18.98 19.64
C ILE A 356 0.74 -19.32 18.32
N PRO A 357 -0.58 -19.11 18.22
CA PRO A 357 -1.31 -19.35 16.98
C PRO A 357 -0.85 -18.42 15.86
N LEU A 358 -0.58 -18.98 14.68
CA LEU A 358 -0.25 -18.22 13.48
C LEU A 358 -1.47 -17.40 13.02
N ASP A 359 -1.29 -16.09 12.91
CA ASP A 359 -2.22 -15.18 12.25
C ASP A 359 -1.73 -14.84 10.83
N CYS A 360 -2.56 -14.14 10.05
CA CYS A 360 -2.23 -13.80 8.67
C CYS A 360 -0.92 -12.98 8.55
N LYS A 361 -0.63 -12.10 9.52
CA LYS A 361 0.58 -11.26 9.52
C LYS A 361 1.83 -12.08 9.78
N SER A 362 1.81 -12.92 10.82
CA SER A 362 2.95 -13.77 11.21
C SER A 362 3.21 -14.85 10.17
N PHE A 363 2.15 -15.47 9.63
CA PHE A 363 2.27 -16.41 8.53
C PHE A 363 2.94 -15.78 7.29
N LYS A 364 2.49 -14.59 6.90
CA LYS A 364 3.10 -13.83 5.80
C LYS A 364 4.57 -13.51 6.05
N LEU A 365 4.93 -13.13 7.27
CA LEU A 365 6.32 -12.84 7.64
C LEU A 365 7.20 -14.08 7.45
N CYS A 366 6.78 -15.23 7.99
CA CYS A 366 7.50 -16.50 7.83
C CYS A 366 7.66 -16.89 6.35
N VAL A 367 6.59 -16.80 5.55
CA VAL A 367 6.66 -17.06 4.10
C VAL A 367 7.63 -16.09 3.41
N SER A 368 7.55 -14.79 3.72
CA SER A 368 8.45 -13.79 3.14
C SER A 368 9.91 -14.06 3.48
N ARG A 369 10.23 -14.47 4.72
CA ARG A 369 11.60 -14.80 5.14
C ARG A 369 12.10 -16.07 4.44
N LEU A 370 11.30 -17.14 4.40
CA LEU A 370 11.63 -18.36 3.64
C LEU A 370 11.94 -18.06 2.16
N LEU A 371 11.16 -17.18 1.55
CA LEU A 371 11.37 -16.76 0.16
C LEU A 371 12.61 -15.90 -0.03
N GLN A 372 12.98 -15.06 0.94
CA GLN A 372 14.22 -14.27 0.93
C GLN A 372 15.46 -15.16 1.11
N GLU A 373 15.34 -16.24 1.89
CA GLU A 373 16.37 -17.26 2.07
C GLU A 373 16.45 -18.26 0.89
N ASP A 374 15.72 -18.02 -0.21
CA ASP A 374 15.58 -18.89 -1.39
C ASP A 374 15.06 -20.32 -1.07
N ARG A 375 14.46 -20.52 0.11
CA ARG A 375 13.81 -21.77 0.56
C ARG A 375 12.38 -21.89 0.03
N VAL A 376 12.21 -21.75 -1.28
CA VAL A 376 10.89 -21.70 -1.95
C VAL A 376 10.09 -22.98 -1.72
N ASP A 377 10.74 -24.14 -1.77
CA ASP A 377 10.07 -25.44 -1.62
C ASP A 377 9.43 -25.57 -0.24
N VAL A 378 10.16 -25.19 0.81
CA VAL A 378 9.65 -25.17 2.19
C VAL A 378 8.52 -24.16 2.34
N ALA A 379 8.65 -22.96 1.74
CA ALA A 379 7.59 -21.96 1.75
C ALA A 379 6.30 -22.48 1.11
N TRP A 380 6.41 -23.24 0.02
CA TRP A 380 5.27 -23.83 -0.67
C TRP A 380 4.60 -24.92 0.17
N VAL A 381 5.38 -25.84 0.74
CA VAL A 381 4.85 -26.89 1.65
C VAL A 381 4.16 -26.24 2.85
N PHE A 382 4.75 -25.20 3.42
CA PHE A 382 4.16 -24.45 4.53
C PHE A 382 2.81 -23.81 4.15
N LEU A 383 2.72 -23.22 2.95
CA LEU A 383 1.46 -22.72 2.39
C LEU A 383 0.44 -23.82 2.18
N GLU A 384 0.84 -24.94 1.60
CA GLU A 384 -0.07 -26.04 1.29
C GLU A 384 -0.63 -26.70 2.56
N TYR A 385 0.23 -26.99 3.54
CA TYR A 385 -0.16 -27.50 4.85
C TYR A 385 -1.15 -26.56 5.51
N THR A 386 -0.86 -25.25 5.49
CA THR A 386 -1.74 -24.25 6.07
C THR A 386 -3.08 -24.23 5.35
N LEU A 387 -3.11 -24.22 4.01
CA LEU A 387 -4.36 -24.23 3.22
C LEU A 387 -5.20 -25.49 3.42
N LYS A 388 -4.60 -26.65 3.70
CA LYS A 388 -5.32 -27.91 3.97
C LYS A 388 -5.90 -27.95 5.39
N ASN A 389 -5.17 -27.41 6.36
CA ASN A 389 -5.49 -27.55 7.78
C ASN A 389 -6.13 -26.31 8.41
N SER A 390 -6.26 -25.20 7.68
CA SER A 390 -6.91 -24.00 8.22
C SER A 390 -8.43 -24.16 8.25
N GLY A 391 -9.02 -24.07 9.44
CA GLY A 391 -10.47 -23.94 9.59
C GLY A 391 -11.00 -22.62 9.01
N ARG A 392 -12.33 -22.44 9.00
CA ARG A 392 -13.03 -21.24 8.44
C ARG A 392 -12.53 -19.89 9.00
N ALA A 393 -11.85 -19.89 10.15
CA ALA A 393 -11.35 -18.71 10.83
C ALA A 393 -10.05 -18.12 10.22
N PHE A 394 -9.23 -18.90 9.51
CA PHE A 394 -7.96 -18.44 8.93
C PHE A 394 -8.10 -18.25 7.41
N LYS A 395 -8.38 -17.01 6.98
CA LYS A 395 -8.58 -16.68 5.55
C LYS A 395 -7.33 -16.03 4.97
N LEU A 396 -6.63 -16.78 4.12
CA LEU A 396 -5.49 -16.25 3.37
C LEU A 396 -5.94 -15.25 2.29
N GLY A 397 -5.26 -14.12 2.22
CA GLY A 397 -5.49 -13.09 1.21
C GLY A 397 -4.63 -13.28 -0.03
N ALA A 398 -4.92 -12.46 -1.06
CA ALA A 398 -4.11 -12.36 -2.28
C ALA A 398 -2.65 -11.97 -2.01
N ASP A 399 -2.35 -11.41 -0.85
CA ASP A 399 -1.04 -10.92 -0.48
C ASP A 399 -0.02 -12.05 -0.29
N ILE A 400 -0.42 -13.23 0.20
CA ILE A 400 0.47 -14.40 0.25
C ILE A 400 0.83 -14.88 -1.15
N LEU A 401 -0.17 -15.04 -2.03
CA LEU A 401 0.06 -15.37 -3.44
C LEU A 401 1.04 -14.37 -4.07
N ASN A 402 0.85 -13.08 -3.78
CA ASN A 402 1.70 -12.02 -4.31
C ASN A 402 3.15 -12.10 -3.81
N GLU A 403 3.45 -12.69 -2.64
CA GLU A 403 4.84 -12.90 -2.21
C GLU A 403 5.58 -13.87 -3.14
N PHE A 404 4.98 -15.03 -3.44
CA PHE A 404 5.55 -15.97 -4.41
C PHE A 404 5.68 -15.35 -5.81
N LEU A 405 4.63 -14.68 -6.28
CA LEU A 405 4.65 -14.04 -7.59
C LEU A 405 5.70 -12.93 -7.70
N ARG A 406 6.04 -12.23 -6.61
CA ARG A 406 7.13 -11.23 -6.62
C ARG A 406 8.48 -11.88 -6.90
N VAL A 407 8.79 -13.00 -6.24
CA VAL A 407 10.05 -13.74 -6.44
C VAL A 407 10.13 -14.28 -7.87
N PHE A 408 9.08 -14.97 -8.32
CA PHE A 408 9.07 -15.58 -9.66
C PHE A 408 9.06 -14.54 -10.78
N SER A 409 8.28 -13.47 -10.65
CA SER A 409 8.29 -12.37 -11.61
C SER A 409 9.61 -11.61 -11.61
N ALA A 410 10.33 -11.57 -10.49
CA ALA A 410 11.65 -10.98 -10.45
C ALA A 410 12.63 -11.76 -11.33
N LYS A 411 12.59 -13.09 -11.26
CA LYS A 411 13.37 -14.04 -12.07
C LYS A 411 12.85 -14.21 -13.52
N GLY A 412 11.74 -13.54 -13.90
CA GLY A 412 11.14 -13.66 -15.24
C GLY A 412 10.48 -15.01 -15.53
N ARG A 413 10.24 -15.81 -14.49
CA ARG A 413 9.65 -17.16 -14.58
C ARG A 413 8.13 -17.08 -14.69
N LEU A 414 7.63 -16.84 -15.90
CA LEU A 414 6.19 -16.75 -16.19
C LEU A 414 5.48 -18.09 -15.94
N ASP A 415 6.17 -19.20 -16.20
CA ASP A 415 5.74 -20.56 -15.87
C ASP A 415 5.35 -20.69 -14.39
N LEU A 416 6.29 -20.40 -13.48
CA LEU A 416 6.05 -20.48 -12.04
C LEU A 416 4.93 -19.55 -11.61
N CYS A 417 4.88 -18.33 -12.17
CA CYS A 417 3.80 -17.39 -11.87
C CYS A 417 2.41 -17.93 -12.27
N LEU A 418 2.30 -18.55 -13.45
CA LEU A 418 1.03 -19.11 -13.94
C LEU A 418 0.63 -20.36 -13.13
N MET A 419 1.58 -21.24 -12.81
CA MET A 419 1.34 -22.41 -11.96
C MET A 419 0.82 -21.99 -10.58
N THR A 420 1.51 -21.06 -9.91
CA THR A 420 1.10 -20.55 -8.60
C THR A 420 -0.23 -19.81 -8.68
N PHE A 421 -0.47 -19.01 -9.72
CA PHE A 421 -1.76 -18.37 -9.93
C PHE A 421 -2.89 -19.39 -10.08
N ASN A 422 -2.74 -20.37 -10.98
CA ASN A 422 -3.79 -21.35 -11.25
C ASN A 422 -4.09 -22.18 -10.00
N THR A 423 -3.07 -22.70 -9.32
CA THR A 423 -3.31 -23.52 -8.12
C THR A 423 -3.95 -22.71 -7.00
N CYS A 424 -3.44 -21.50 -6.69
CA CYS A 424 -4.02 -20.72 -5.60
C CYS A 424 -5.40 -20.17 -5.93
N VAL A 425 -5.63 -19.71 -7.17
CA VAL A 425 -6.88 -19.02 -7.54
C VAL A 425 -7.97 -19.99 -8.01
N GLN A 426 -7.61 -20.99 -8.81
CA GLN A 426 -8.59 -21.93 -9.39
C GLN A 426 -8.87 -23.08 -8.41
N ASP A 427 -7.82 -23.72 -7.88
CA ASP A 427 -8.00 -24.93 -7.07
C ASP A 427 -8.29 -24.59 -5.59
N ARG A 428 -7.77 -23.47 -5.08
CA ARG A 428 -7.90 -23.06 -3.65
C ARG A 428 -8.79 -21.84 -3.42
N GLY A 429 -9.36 -21.25 -4.47
CA GLY A 429 -10.35 -20.17 -4.38
C GLY A 429 -9.82 -18.82 -3.86
N LEU A 430 -8.51 -18.58 -3.87
CA LEU A 430 -7.97 -17.26 -3.49
C LEU A 430 -8.40 -16.21 -4.53
N LYS A 431 -8.91 -15.07 -4.06
CA LYS A 431 -9.31 -13.97 -4.95
C LYS A 431 -8.10 -13.13 -5.32
N PRO A 432 -7.70 -13.04 -6.60
CA PRO A 432 -6.55 -12.23 -7.01
C PRO A 432 -6.85 -10.74 -6.85
N ASP A 433 -5.80 -9.93 -6.72
CA ASP A 433 -5.91 -8.47 -6.66
C ASP A 433 -5.13 -7.79 -7.80
N VAL A 434 -5.12 -6.46 -7.79
CA VAL A 434 -4.42 -5.67 -8.82
C VAL A 434 -2.94 -6.03 -8.89
N HIS A 435 -2.30 -6.30 -7.75
CA HIS A 435 -0.87 -6.61 -7.69
C HIS A 435 -0.55 -7.98 -8.26
N THR A 436 -1.47 -8.94 -8.16
CA THR A 436 -1.35 -10.25 -8.82
C THR A 436 -1.13 -10.08 -10.32
N PHE A 437 -1.96 -9.26 -10.98
CA PHE A 437 -1.81 -8.99 -12.41
C PHE A 437 -0.57 -8.15 -12.72
N ASP A 438 -0.18 -7.21 -11.85
CA ASP A 438 1.08 -6.47 -11.99
C ASP A 438 2.28 -7.43 -12.07
N MET A 439 2.30 -8.47 -11.23
CA MET A 439 3.38 -9.47 -11.22
C MET A 439 3.33 -10.40 -12.44
N LEU A 440 2.15 -10.78 -12.93
CA LEU A 440 1.99 -11.56 -14.16
C LEU A 440 2.49 -10.80 -15.41
N PHE A 441 2.21 -9.50 -15.52
CA PHE A 441 2.78 -8.70 -16.62
C PHE A 441 4.28 -8.48 -16.44
N LYS A 442 4.76 -8.33 -15.21
CA LYS A 442 6.20 -8.22 -14.92
C LYS A 442 6.95 -9.49 -15.35
N SER A 443 6.42 -10.67 -15.03
CA SER A 443 7.02 -11.95 -15.43
C SER A 443 7.02 -12.12 -16.93
N LEU A 444 5.91 -11.83 -17.63
CA LEU A 444 5.85 -11.85 -19.11
C LEU A 444 6.91 -10.94 -19.75
N VAL A 445 7.03 -9.70 -19.27
CA VAL A 445 8.02 -8.74 -19.78
C VAL A 445 9.45 -9.20 -19.55
N ARG A 446 9.73 -9.79 -18.38
CA ARG A 446 11.08 -10.27 -18.03
C ARG A 446 11.45 -11.61 -18.67
N ASN A 447 10.47 -12.46 -18.97
CA ASN A 447 10.68 -13.71 -19.71
C ASN A 447 11.30 -13.44 -21.11
N GLY A 448 10.95 -12.29 -21.69
CA GLY A 448 11.39 -11.89 -23.03
C GLY A 448 10.27 -12.02 -24.06
N TYR A 449 10.52 -11.51 -25.27
CA TYR A 449 9.59 -11.64 -26.39
C TYR A 449 9.86 -12.95 -27.16
N HIS A 450 8.80 -13.57 -27.64
CA HIS A 450 8.81 -14.82 -28.41
C HIS A 450 7.61 -14.81 -29.36
N LYS A 451 7.53 -15.78 -30.28
CA LYS A 451 6.47 -15.88 -31.31
C LYS A 451 5.04 -15.74 -30.75
N ASN A 452 4.75 -16.34 -29.60
CA ASN A 452 3.43 -16.31 -28.97
C ASN A 452 3.25 -15.18 -27.94
N PHE A 453 4.16 -14.22 -27.84
CA PHE A 453 4.11 -13.18 -26.81
C PHE A 453 2.83 -12.32 -26.91
N CYS A 454 2.40 -11.96 -28.13
CA CYS A 454 1.14 -11.23 -28.33
C CYS A 454 -0.07 -12.05 -27.86
N VAL A 455 -0.07 -13.36 -28.13
CA VAL A 455 -1.12 -14.28 -27.67
C VAL A 455 -1.17 -14.30 -26.14
N MET A 456 -0.02 -14.43 -25.47
CA MET A 456 0.06 -14.42 -24.01
C MET A 456 -0.32 -13.07 -23.40
N LEU A 457 0.05 -11.96 -24.04
CA LEU A 457 -0.35 -10.62 -23.61
C LEU A 457 -1.88 -10.46 -23.65
N THR A 458 -2.51 -10.85 -24.75
CA THR A 458 -3.97 -10.81 -24.92
C THR A 458 -4.67 -11.78 -23.96
N PHE A 459 -4.11 -12.97 -23.74
CA PHE A 459 -4.61 -13.90 -22.72
C PHE A 459 -4.62 -13.28 -21.33
N LEU A 460 -3.51 -12.66 -20.89
CA LEU A 460 -3.44 -12.00 -19.58
C LEU A 460 -4.36 -10.77 -19.49
N GLN A 461 -4.61 -10.07 -20.60
CA GLN A 461 -5.61 -8.99 -20.66
C GLN A 461 -7.03 -9.52 -20.43
N ASN A 462 -7.39 -10.62 -21.10
CA ASN A 462 -8.69 -11.27 -20.93
C ASN A 462 -8.85 -11.82 -19.50
N LEU A 463 -7.80 -12.42 -18.95
CA LEU A 463 -7.76 -12.88 -17.56
C LEU A 463 -8.01 -11.70 -16.60
N LYS A 464 -7.29 -10.60 -16.76
CA LYS A 464 -7.49 -9.39 -15.96
C LYS A 464 -8.89 -8.81 -16.07
N LYS A 465 -9.48 -8.83 -17.27
CA LYS A 465 -10.87 -8.41 -17.51
C LYS A 465 -11.87 -9.31 -16.79
N LYS A 466 -11.66 -10.63 -16.81
CA LYS A 466 -12.48 -11.62 -16.09
C LYS A 466 -12.62 -11.32 -14.60
N TYR A 467 -11.56 -10.81 -13.97
CA TYR A 467 -11.56 -10.42 -12.55
C TYR A 467 -11.93 -8.95 -12.30
N GLY A 468 -12.46 -8.23 -13.29
CA GLY A 468 -12.99 -6.87 -13.13
C GLY A 468 -11.94 -5.75 -13.12
N PHE A 469 -10.70 -6.01 -13.57
CA PHE A 469 -9.61 -5.03 -13.55
C PHE A 469 -9.30 -4.38 -14.91
N GLU A 470 -10.22 -4.46 -15.89
CA GLU A 470 -10.03 -4.02 -17.28
C GLU A 470 -9.48 -2.58 -17.42
N LYS A 471 -10.10 -1.61 -16.73
CA LYS A 471 -9.80 -0.18 -16.87
C LYS A 471 -8.48 0.27 -16.25
N ARG A 472 -7.77 -0.62 -15.54
CA ARG A 472 -6.53 -0.28 -14.83
C ARG A 472 -5.33 -0.48 -15.75
N THR A 473 -4.43 0.49 -15.84
CA THR A 473 -3.13 0.32 -16.50
C THR A 473 -2.01 0.39 -15.47
N ASN A 474 -1.06 -0.53 -15.53
CA ASN A 474 0.15 -0.52 -14.70
C ASN A 474 1.39 -0.37 -15.60
N TYR A 475 2.55 -0.05 -15.01
CA TYR A 475 3.80 0.14 -15.75
C TYR A 475 4.19 -1.09 -16.59
N TRP A 476 4.11 -2.29 -15.99
CA TRP A 476 4.50 -3.54 -16.65
C TRP A 476 3.60 -3.89 -17.83
N PHE A 477 2.32 -3.58 -17.74
CA PHE A 477 1.32 -3.75 -18.78
C PHE A 477 1.61 -2.83 -19.97
N ILE A 478 1.86 -1.55 -19.70
CA ILE A 478 2.26 -0.59 -20.75
C ILE A 478 3.59 -1.01 -21.39
N LYS A 479 4.53 -1.52 -20.58
CA LYS A 479 5.81 -2.04 -21.08
C LYS A 479 5.62 -3.28 -21.95
N ALA A 480 4.70 -4.19 -21.59
CA ALA A 480 4.35 -5.35 -22.40
C ALA A 480 3.71 -4.93 -23.74
N GLN A 481 2.78 -3.97 -23.73
CA GLN A 481 2.20 -3.41 -24.97
C GLN A 481 3.27 -2.75 -25.85
N SER A 482 4.21 -2.04 -25.25
CA SER A 482 5.35 -1.47 -25.98
C SER A 482 6.21 -2.56 -26.62
N MET A 483 6.50 -3.65 -25.91
CA MET A 483 7.26 -4.78 -26.47
C MET A 483 6.49 -5.43 -27.62
N ALA A 484 5.19 -5.64 -27.48
CA ALA A 484 4.35 -6.18 -28.55
C ALA A 484 4.36 -5.28 -29.80
N LYS A 485 4.37 -3.97 -29.63
CA LYS A 485 4.36 -3.01 -30.75
C LYS A 485 5.72 -2.91 -31.47
N PHE A 486 6.83 -2.94 -30.75
CA PHE A 486 8.15 -2.60 -31.31
C PHE A 486 9.12 -3.76 -31.46
N ASN A 487 9.00 -4.82 -30.65
CA ASN A 487 9.91 -5.96 -30.69
C ASN A 487 9.39 -7.11 -31.55
N ILE A 488 8.08 -7.16 -31.78
CA ILE A 488 7.42 -8.27 -32.47
C ILE A 488 7.15 -7.85 -33.91
N GLU A 489 7.52 -8.73 -34.83
CA GLU A 489 7.26 -8.56 -36.26
C GLU A 489 5.76 -8.42 -36.53
N PRO A 490 5.34 -7.60 -37.50
CA PRO A 490 3.93 -7.33 -37.78
C PRO A 490 3.07 -8.59 -37.92
N GLN A 491 3.61 -9.64 -38.56
CA GLN A 491 2.93 -10.92 -38.78
C GLN A 491 2.49 -11.63 -37.49
N TRP A 492 3.21 -11.43 -36.38
CA TRP A 492 2.91 -12.06 -35.08
C TRP A 492 2.14 -11.13 -34.13
N ARG A 493 1.67 -9.96 -34.59
CA ARG A 493 0.89 -9.02 -33.76
C ARG A 493 -0.59 -9.33 -33.73
N HIS A 494 -1.12 -9.86 -34.83
CA HIS A 494 -2.52 -10.25 -34.91
C HIS A 494 -2.72 -11.59 -34.21
N VAL A 495 -3.66 -11.61 -33.25
CA VAL A 495 -3.95 -12.78 -32.43
C VAL A 495 -5.31 -13.34 -32.87
N THR A 496 -5.34 -14.61 -33.28
CA THR A 496 -6.59 -15.27 -33.66
C THR A 496 -7.29 -15.87 -32.43
N PRO A 497 -8.64 -16.02 -32.46
CA PRO A 497 -9.38 -16.68 -31.38
C PRO A 497 -8.88 -18.12 -31.10
N GLU A 498 -8.49 -18.86 -32.14
CA GLU A 498 -7.93 -20.22 -32.03
C GLU A 498 -6.62 -20.24 -31.25
N GLN A 499 -5.73 -19.28 -31.50
CA GLN A 499 -4.47 -19.13 -30.75
C GLN A 499 -4.74 -18.85 -29.27
N LEU A 500 -5.77 -18.05 -28.95
CA LEU A 500 -6.19 -17.79 -27.58
C LEU A 500 -6.77 -19.01 -26.89
N GLN A 501 -7.61 -19.80 -27.58
CA GLN A 501 -8.12 -21.06 -27.05
C GLN A 501 -6.97 -22.04 -26.79
N ARG A 502 -6.01 -22.14 -27.72
CA ARG A 502 -4.81 -22.97 -27.53
C ARG A 502 -3.99 -22.50 -26.34
N ALA A 503 -3.81 -21.19 -26.16
CA ALA A 503 -3.15 -20.62 -24.99
C ALA A 503 -3.88 -20.99 -23.70
N GLN A 504 -5.21 -20.90 -23.68
CA GLN A 504 -6.01 -21.26 -22.51
C GLN A 504 -5.87 -22.74 -22.15
N ARG A 505 -5.86 -23.64 -23.14
CA ARG A 505 -5.62 -25.09 -22.91
C ARG A 505 -4.23 -25.34 -22.30
N TRP A 506 -3.18 -24.76 -22.88
CA TRP A 506 -1.82 -24.91 -22.34
C TRP A 506 -1.67 -24.33 -20.94
N VAL A 507 -2.20 -23.13 -20.70
CA VAL A 507 -2.11 -22.50 -19.38
C VAL A 507 -2.93 -23.26 -18.34
N ALA A 508 -4.05 -23.88 -18.71
CA ALA A 508 -4.86 -24.68 -17.77
C ALA A 508 -4.14 -25.95 -17.28
N LEU A 509 -3.16 -26.46 -18.04
CA LEU A 509 -2.29 -27.58 -17.62
C LEU A 509 -1.23 -27.13 -16.60
N LEU A 510 -0.86 -25.84 -16.59
CA LEU A 510 0.15 -25.31 -15.68
C LEU A 510 -0.43 -25.18 -14.27
N ARG A 511 -0.40 -26.26 -13.51
CA ARG A 511 -0.81 -26.33 -12.10
C ARG A 511 0.17 -27.17 -11.29
N TRP A 512 0.35 -26.83 -10.02
CA TRP A 512 1.16 -27.62 -9.10
C TRP A 512 0.48 -28.97 -8.80
N GLY A 513 1.26 -30.04 -8.80
CA GLY A 513 0.82 -31.36 -8.35
C GLY A 513 0.03 -32.21 -9.36
N VAL A 514 -0.10 -31.79 -10.62
CA VAL A 514 -0.82 -32.57 -11.65
C VAL A 514 0.00 -33.76 -12.16
N ASP A 515 1.33 -33.61 -12.30
CA ASP A 515 2.20 -34.64 -12.91
C ASP A 515 3.17 -35.30 -11.92
N THR A 516 3.71 -34.55 -10.95
CA THR A 516 4.84 -34.99 -10.11
C THR A 516 4.49 -35.25 -8.64
N ASN A 517 3.24 -34.99 -8.22
CA ASN A 517 2.78 -34.93 -6.82
C ASN A 517 3.63 -34.05 -5.87
N THR A 518 4.64 -33.36 -6.38
CA THR A 518 5.67 -32.66 -5.61
C THR A 518 5.93 -31.29 -6.21
N PHE A 519 6.16 -30.31 -5.35
CA PHE A 519 6.57 -28.98 -5.76
C PHE A 519 8.02 -28.99 -6.25
N SER A 520 8.27 -28.40 -7.43
CA SER A 520 9.62 -28.22 -7.93
C SER A 520 9.74 -26.96 -8.78
N THR A 521 10.73 -26.13 -8.47
CA THR A 521 11.06 -24.94 -9.27
C THR A 521 11.77 -25.29 -10.59
N LYS A 522 12.29 -26.52 -10.73
CA LYS A 522 12.95 -27.06 -11.94
C LYS A 522 11.93 -27.72 -12.89
N VAL A 523 10.91 -26.96 -13.24
CA VAL A 523 9.72 -27.42 -13.98
C VAL A 523 10.05 -28.15 -15.29
N TRP A 524 11.04 -27.67 -16.04
CA TRP A 524 11.41 -28.26 -17.33
C TRP A 524 11.93 -29.70 -17.22
N SER A 525 12.74 -30.00 -16.19
CA SER A 525 13.33 -31.33 -16.02
C SER A 525 12.37 -32.31 -15.37
N THR A 526 11.51 -31.84 -14.47
CA THR A 526 10.66 -32.70 -13.64
C THR A 526 9.34 -33.11 -14.31
N HIS A 527 8.82 -32.31 -15.24
CA HIS A 527 7.51 -32.57 -15.85
C HIS A 527 7.61 -33.22 -17.24
N GLY A 528 6.54 -33.91 -17.64
CA GLY A 528 6.44 -34.65 -18.89
C GLY A 528 6.39 -33.80 -20.16
N THR A 529 6.31 -34.47 -21.31
CA THR A 529 6.39 -33.84 -22.65
C THR A 529 5.30 -32.80 -22.91
N GLN A 530 4.07 -33.04 -22.45
CA GLN A 530 2.97 -32.08 -22.59
C GLN A 530 3.25 -30.78 -21.84
N PHE A 531 3.82 -30.87 -20.64
CA PHE A 531 4.22 -29.72 -19.83
C PHE A 531 5.32 -28.91 -20.53
N ARG A 532 6.34 -29.59 -21.08
CA ARG A 532 7.40 -28.94 -21.87
C ARG A 532 6.84 -28.23 -23.11
N ASN A 533 5.81 -28.77 -23.75
CA ASN A 533 5.13 -28.12 -24.86
C ASN A 533 4.38 -26.85 -24.42
N ALA A 534 3.73 -26.88 -23.25
CA ALA A 534 3.15 -25.69 -22.63
C ALA A 534 4.22 -24.62 -22.34
N LEU A 535 5.36 -25.02 -21.76
CA LEU A 535 6.49 -24.13 -21.45
C LEU A 535 7.09 -23.47 -22.70
N ARG A 536 7.28 -24.25 -23.78
CA ARG A 536 7.69 -23.72 -25.09
C ARG A 536 6.68 -22.71 -25.62
N PHE A 537 5.39 -23.01 -25.52
CA PHE A 537 4.32 -22.13 -25.99
C PHE A 537 4.36 -20.76 -25.28
N ILE A 538 4.53 -20.74 -23.95
CA ILE A 538 4.62 -19.50 -23.16
C ILE A 538 6.02 -18.85 -23.18
N GLY A 539 6.99 -19.41 -23.92
CA GLY A 539 8.34 -18.88 -24.06
C GLY A 539 9.29 -19.13 -22.87
N CYS A 540 8.90 -19.98 -21.91
CA CYS A 540 9.73 -20.35 -20.76
C CYS A 540 10.63 -21.54 -21.10
N ILE A 541 11.69 -21.27 -21.87
CA ILE A 541 12.67 -22.28 -22.30
C ILE A 541 13.99 -22.01 -21.54
N PRO A 542 14.64 -23.05 -20.97
CA PRO A 542 15.93 -22.87 -20.30
C PRO A 542 16.97 -22.25 -21.24
N LEU A 543 17.87 -21.44 -20.69
CA LEU A 543 18.87 -20.69 -21.46
C LEU A 543 19.76 -21.58 -22.32
N SER A 544 20.08 -22.79 -21.86
CA SER A 544 20.85 -23.79 -22.59
C SER A 544 20.22 -24.24 -23.92
N TYR A 545 18.91 -24.05 -24.09
CA TYR A 545 18.17 -24.42 -25.30
C TYR A 545 17.71 -23.19 -26.12
N ARG A 546 18.14 -21.97 -25.76
CA ARG A 546 17.82 -20.76 -26.53
C ARG A 546 18.91 -20.50 -27.56
N ASN A 547 18.56 -20.58 -28.84
CA ASN A 547 19.42 -20.07 -29.92
C ASN A 547 19.53 -18.54 -29.77
N SER A 548 20.76 -18.02 -29.66
CA SER A 548 21.01 -16.59 -29.49
C SER A 548 20.69 -15.84 -30.78
N ILE A 549 19.58 -15.10 -30.80
CA ILE A 549 19.31 -14.13 -31.86
C ILE A 549 19.94 -12.81 -31.40
N GLN A 550 21.16 -12.52 -31.87
CA GLN A 550 21.72 -11.17 -31.83
C GLN A 550 20.96 -10.31 -32.84
N GLN A 551 20.15 -9.39 -32.35
CA GLN A 551 19.56 -8.33 -33.17
C GLN A 551 20.19 -7.00 -32.80
N ASP A 552 20.45 -6.17 -33.81
CA ASP A 552 21.04 -4.86 -33.67
C ASP A 552 20.13 -3.94 -32.83
N THR A 553 20.59 -3.60 -31.61
CA THR A 553 19.70 -3.11 -30.53
C THR A 553 19.66 -1.59 -30.39
N ALA A 554 20.55 -0.85 -31.05
CA ALA A 554 20.73 0.59 -30.81
C ALA A 554 19.52 1.42 -31.30
N HIS A 555 19.11 1.25 -32.57
CA HIS A 555 17.99 1.99 -33.17
C HIS A 555 16.63 1.63 -32.53
N LEU A 556 16.41 0.35 -32.22
CA LEU A 556 15.26 -0.14 -31.47
C LEU A 556 15.17 0.46 -30.07
N THR A 557 16.31 0.63 -29.40
CA THR A 557 16.38 1.23 -28.06
C THR A 557 16.01 2.72 -28.09
N ARG A 558 16.46 3.46 -29.10
CA ARG A 558 16.07 4.87 -29.31
C ARG A 558 14.55 5.01 -29.53
N ARG A 559 13.96 4.26 -30.46
CA ARG A 559 12.50 4.28 -30.72
C ARG A 559 11.67 3.93 -29.48
N LYS A 560 12.12 2.95 -28.67
CA LYS A 560 11.47 2.59 -27.38
C LYS A 560 11.59 3.71 -26.36
N SER A 561 12.73 4.42 -26.32
CA SER A 561 12.93 5.57 -25.43
C SER A 561 12.00 6.71 -25.80
N GLU A 562 11.93 7.05 -27.09
CA GLU A 562 11.04 8.08 -27.65
C GLU A 562 9.57 7.74 -27.42
N TYR A 563 9.14 6.49 -27.65
CA TYR A 563 7.78 6.05 -27.35
C TYR A 563 7.43 6.20 -25.87
N ARG A 564 8.30 5.71 -24.97
CA ARG A 564 8.08 5.88 -23.52
C ARG A 564 8.06 7.35 -23.11
N ARG A 565 8.92 8.17 -23.70
CA ARG A 565 8.93 9.63 -23.49
C ARG A 565 7.60 10.24 -23.97
N ARG A 566 7.10 9.87 -25.14
CA ARG A 566 5.81 10.33 -25.70
C ARG A 566 4.62 9.90 -24.83
N ILE A 567 4.55 8.63 -24.41
CA ILE A 567 3.47 8.14 -23.53
C ILE A 567 3.50 8.85 -22.17
N ARG A 568 4.69 9.01 -21.58
CA ARG A 568 4.83 9.80 -20.34
C ARG A 568 4.42 11.24 -20.55
N HIS A 569 4.81 11.85 -21.67
CA HIS A 569 4.44 13.22 -22.01
C HIS A 569 2.92 13.37 -22.11
N ILE A 570 2.24 12.51 -22.88
CA ILE A 570 0.77 12.50 -23.00
C ILE A 570 0.09 12.28 -21.64
N ALA A 571 0.61 11.36 -20.82
CA ALA A 571 0.06 11.11 -19.48
C ALA A 571 0.23 12.32 -18.56
N LEU A 572 1.39 12.99 -18.60
CA LEU A 572 1.65 14.23 -17.86
C LEU A 572 0.75 15.35 -18.34
N GLN A 573 0.62 15.54 -19.65
CA GLN A 573 -0.26 16.55 -20.25
C GLN A 573 -1.71 16.37 -19.80
N ASN A 574 -2.25 15.15 -19.91
CA ASN A 574 -3.59 14.83 -19.43
C ASN A 574 -3.76 15.07 -17.91
N ALA A 575 -2.71 14.80 -17.12
CA ALA A 575 -2.73 15.07 -15.69
C ALA A 575 -2.71 16.58 -15.39
N LEU A 576 -1.94 17.38 -16.14
CA LEU A 576 -1.89 18.83 -16.02
C LEU A 576 -3.22 19.47 -16.43
N LEU A 577 -3.79 19.06 -17.57
CA LEU A 577 -5.10 19.54 -18.05
C LEU A 577 -6.20 19.35 -17.00
N LYS A 578 -6.21 18.21 -16.30
CA LYS A 578 -7.16 17.96 -15.20
C LYS A 578 -6.96 18.87 -13.99
N ARG A 579 -5.75 19.43 -13.81
CA ARG A 579 -5.41 20.32 -12.69
C ARG A 579 -5.66 21.79 -13.00
N VAL A 580 -5.62 22.20 -14.28
CA VAL A 580 -5.77 23.62 -14.66
C VAL A 580 -7.06 24.24 -14.12
N PRO A 581 -8.26 23.60 -14.24
CA PRO A 581 -9.48 24.17 -13.68
C PRO A 581 -9.41 24.32 -12.15
N TYR A 582 -8.87 23.31 -11.46
CA TYR A 582 -8.66 23.34 -10.01
C TYR A 582 -7.66 24.40 -9.54
N ALA A 583 -6.74 24.82 -10.40
CA ALA A 583 -5.80 25.89 -10.10
C ALA A 583 -6.41 27.29 -10.25
N LYS A 584 -7.49 27.41 -11.03
CA LYS A 584 -8.23 28.67 -11.24
C LYS A 584 -9.36 28.84 -10.22
N ASP A 585 -10.16 27.80 -10.04
CA ASP A 585 -11.28 27.76 -9.09
C ASP A 585 -11.41 26.35 -8.51
N TRP A 586 -10.93 26.16 -7.29
CA TRP A 586 -10.90 24.85 -6.66
C TRP A 586 -12.31 24.34 -6.33
N TYR A 587 -13.14 25.17 -5.68
CA TYR A 587 -14.45 24.77 -5.18
C TYR A 587 -15.48 24.63 -6.29
N GLY A 588 -15.52 25.56 -7.26
CA GLY A 588 -16.44 25.46 -8.39
C GLY A 588 -16.09 24.29 -9.30
N THR A 589 -14.80 24.01 -9.52
CA THR A 589 -14.38 22.81 -10.25
C THR A 589 -14.75 21.53 -9.50
N LEU A 590 -14.56 21.47 -8.18
CA LEU A 590 -14.96 20.31 -7.38
C LEU A 590 -16.47 20.07 -7.49
N ARG A 591 -17.29 21.12 -7.37
CA ARG A 591 -18.75 21.05 -7.48
C ARG A 591 -19.18 20.50 -8.85
N LYS A 592 -18.54 20.96 -9.93
CA LYS A 592 -18.78 20.46 -11.29
C LYS A 592 -18.41 18.98 -11.42
N GLU A 593 -17.22 18.58 -10.93
CA GLU A 593 -16.79 17.17 -10.98
C GLU A 593 -17.72 16.26 -10.18
N LEU A 594 -18.22 16.71 -9.02
CA LEU A 594 -19.16 15.95 -8.19
C LEU A 594 -20.50 15.73 -8.91
N LYS A 595 -21.03 16.76 -9.59
CA LYS A 595 -22.27 16.67 -10.39
C LYS A 595 -22.10 15.75 -11.60
N GLU A 596 -21.02 15.91 -12.36
CA GLU A 596 -20.71 15.06 -13.53
C GLU A 596 -20.58 13.57 -13.16
N ARG A 597 -20.21 13.27 -11.92
CA ARG A 597 -20.07 11.91 -11.41
C ARG A 597 -21.29 11.40 -10.64
N GLY A 598 -22.35 12.21 -10.52
CA GLY A 598 -23.57 11.86 -9.79
C GLY A 598 -23.37 11.64 -8.29
N VAL A 599 -22.29 12.19 -7.71
CA VAL A 599 -21.93 12.09 -6.28
C VAL A 599 -22.71 13.12 -5.45
N VAL A 600 -23.15 14.20 -6.08
CA VAL A 600 -24.08 15.20 -5.52
C VAL A 600 -25.27 15.30 -6.48
N ALA A 601 -26.45 15.58 -5.92
CA ALA A 601 -27.70 15.78 -6.67
C ALA A 601 -27.60 16.94 -7.69
#